data_AF-A0A090Q3Q6-F1
#
_entry.id   AF-A0A090Q3Q6-F1
#
_cell.length_a   1.000
_cell.length_b   1.000
_cell.length_c   1.000
_cell.angle_alpha   90.00
_cell.angle_beta   90.00
_cell.angle_gamma   90.00
#
_symmetry.space_group_name_H-M   'P 1'
#
loop_
_entity.id
_entity.type
_entity.pdbx_description
1 polymer ?
#
loop_
_entity_poly.entity_id
_entity_poly.type
_entity_poly.pdbx_seq_one_letter_code
_entity_poly.pdbx_strand_id
1 'polypeptide(L)'
;MSVLIHQNGLSFFTHIGNRVENSYHKSFKYSNNPIELLQEIESIYNKEEFVNKSFSKVNIYYHHPIFTCVPNAYFDPSNSADYLKYTTQLLETDVISHDNLKELTTVYIAYSNLNNFFFEKHGDLNYYHLSTQILKKEENIERQNHAYLNLLPNHFYLSVYKDDKLVAHNSYPYESKEDLLYYTVFSLQQFNCDVETTVVTVKGEKIDEELFDVLYKYIRHVEKNENINYLKELICA
;
A
#
# COMPACT_ATOMS: atom_id res chain seq x y z
N MET A 1 -3.88 -8.45 -15.75
CA MET A 1 -4.40 -8.88 -14.43
C MET A 1 -3.58 -8.19 -13.36
N SER A 2 -4.24 -7.68 -12.33
CA SER A 2 -3.62 -7.09 -11.15
C SER A 2 -4.05 -7.85 -9.90
N VAL A 3 -3.09 -8.17 -9.04
CA VAL A 3 -3.33 -8.93 -7.81
C VAL A 3 -2.78 -8.13 -6.63
N LEU A 4 -3.64 -7.81 -5.65
CA LEU A 4 -3.24 -7.23 -4.38
C LEU A 4 -3.11 -8.35 -3.34
N ILE A 5 -1.97 -8.40 -2.67
CA ILE A 5 -1.65 -9.40 -1.65
C ILE A 5 -1.44 -8.71 -0.31
N HIS A 6 -2.31 -9.01 0.65
CA HIS A 6 -2.18 -8.60 2.05
C HIS A 6 -2.39 -9.81 2.96
N GLN A 7 -1.78 -9.81 4.15
CA GLN A 7 -1.88 -10.94 5.09
C GLN A 7 -3.33 -11.22 5.54
N ASN A 8 -4.21 -10.21 5.51
CA ASN A 8 -5.63 -10.35 5.86
C ASN A 8 -6.56 -10.40 4.65
N GLY A 9 -6.04 -10.42 3.43
CA GLY A 9 -6.89 -10.60 2.25
C GLY A 9 -6.20 -10.51 0.91
N LEU A 10 -6.88 -11.01 -0.11
CA LEU A 10 -6.44 -11.04 -1.49
C LEU A 10 -7.48 -10.33 -2.37
N SER A 11 -7.01 -9.57 -3.34
CA SER A 11 -7.87 -9.00 -4.39
C SER A 11 -7.31 -9.28 -5.77
N PHE A 12 -8.14 -9.81 -6.66
CA PHE A 12 -7.80 -10.11 -8.06
C PHE A 12 -8.63 -9.25 -8.97
N PHE A 13 -8.00 -8.63 -9.96
CA PHE A 13 -8.66 -7.81 -10.96
C PHE A 13 -8.19 -8.19 -12.37
N THR A 14 -9.14 -8.37 -13.28
CA THR A 14 -8.86 -8.38 -14.72
C THR A 14 -9.39 -7.08 -15.31
N HIS A 15 -8.63 -6.45 -16.20
CA HIS A 15 -8.95 -5.13 -16.71
C HIS A 15 -8.32 -4.89 -18.08
N ILE A 16 -8.95 -4.01 -18.86
CA ILE A 16 -8.44 -3.46 -20.13
C ILE A 16 -8.30 -1.95 -19.93
N GLY A 17 -7.05 -1.46 -19.90
CA GLY A 17 -6.77 -0.11 -19.40
C GLY A 17 -7.33 0.05 -17.98
N ASN A 18 -8.06 1.12 -17.72
CA ASN A 18 -8.66 1.37 -16.41
C ASN A 18 -10.02 0.66 -16.21
N ARG A 19 -10.53 -0.06 -17.22
CA ARG A 19 -11.84 -0.74 -17.13
C ARG A 19 -11.68 -2.14 -16.56
N VAL A 20 -12.11 -2.33 -15.31
CA VAL A 20 -12.19 -3.65 -14.68
C VAL A 20 -13.29 -4.49 -15.33
N GLU A 21 -12.95 -5.72 -15.71
CA GLU A 21 -13.85 -6.71 -16.30
C GLU A 21 -14.34 -7.73 -15.27
N ASN A 22 -13.44 -8.21 -14.40
CA ASN A 22 -13.77 -9.10 -13.29
C ASN A 22 -12.98 -8.71 -12.05
N SER A 23 -13.60 -8.87 -10.88
CA SER A 23 -12.96 -8.67 -9.58
C SER A 23 -13.32 -9.80 -8.63
N TYR A 24 -12.36 -10.27 -7.85
CA TYR A 24 -12.58 -11.21 -6.76
C TYR A 24 -11.86 -10.73 -5.51
N HIS A 25 -12.54 -10.79 -4.37
CA HIS A 25 -12.02 -10.36 -3.08
C HIS A 25 -12.22 -11.45 -2.05
N LYS A 26 -11.17 -11.75 -1.29
CA LYS A 26 -11.22 -12.68 -0.17
C LYS A 26 -10.56 -12.06 1.04
N SER A 27 -11.32 -11.89 2.11
CA SER A 27 -10.81 -11.47 3.41
C SER A 27 -10.56 -12.68 4.30
N PHE A 28 -9.53 -12.60 5.14
CA PHE A 28 -9.17 -13.63 6.10
C PHE A 28 -9.53 -13.19 7.52
N LYS A 29 -9.94 -14.14 8.35
CA LYS A 29 -10.22 -13.88 9.77
C LYS A 29 -8.94 -13.67 10.58
N TYR A 30 -7.86 -14.32 10.17
CA TYR A 30 -6.54 -14.24 10.79
C TYR A 30 -5.50 -13.91 9.72
N SER A 31 -4.39 -13.30 10.13
CA SER A 31 -3.28 -12.98 9.24
C SER A 31 -2.61 -14.25 8.76
N ASN A 32 -2.49 -14.40 7.44
CA ASN A 32 -1.83 -15.50 6.79
C ASN A 32 -0.36 -15.17 6.50
N ASN A 33 0.53 -16.11 6.78
CA ASN A 33 1.93 -16.05 6.37
C ASN A 33 2.08 -16.37 4.86
N PRO A 34 3.26 -16.17 4.25
CA PRO A 34 3.45 -16.40 2.81
C PRO A 34 3.09 -17.81 2.31
N ILE A 35 3.23 -18.85 3.14
CA ILE A 35 2.87 -20.23 2.79
C ILE A 35 1.34 -20.39 2.76
N GLU A 36 0.66 -19.87 3.78
CA GLU A 36 -0.80 -19.88 3.86
C GLU A 36 -1.43 -19.04 2.74
N LEU A 37 -0.83 -17.88 2.43
CA LEU A 37 -1.26 -17.04 1.30
C LEU A 37 -1.18 -17.81 -0.04
N LEU A 38 -0.15 -18.62 -0.25
CA LEU A 38 -0.02 -19.43 -1.45
C LEU A 38 -1.16 -20.46 -1.56
N GLN A 39 -1.47 -21.17 -0.46
CA GLN A 39 -2.58 -22.13 -0.44
C GLN A 39 -3.92 -21.46 -0.75
N GLU A 40 -4.13 -20.24 -0.25
CA GLU A 40 -5.32 -19.45 -0.54
C GLU A 40 -5.39 -19.03 -2.01
N ILE A 41 -4.27 -18.60 -2.58
CA ILE A 41 -4.16 -18.27 -4.01
C ILE A 41 -4.44 -19.50 -4.87
N GLU A 42 -3.86 -20.67 -4.55
CA GLU A 42 -4.14 -21.93 -5.25
C GLU A 42 -5.63 -22.30 -5.18
N SER A 43 -6.25 -22.13 -4.02
CA SER A 43 -7.69 -22.35 -3.84
C SER A 43 -8.53 -21.44 -4.75
N ILE A 44 -8.13 -20.17 -4.90
CA ILE A 44 -8.79 -19.21 -5.81
C ILE A 44 -8.62 -19.65 -7.25
N TYR A 45 -7.42 -20.05 -7.68
CA TYR A 45 -7.17 -20.54 -9.03
C TYR A 45 -7.98 -21.79 -9.38
N ASN A 46 -8.30 -22.64 -8.41
CA ASN A 46 -9.15 -23.81 -8.62
C ASN A 46 -10.64 -23.48 -8.74
N LYS A 47 -11.09 -22.31 -8.25
CA LYS A 47 -12.51 -21.93 -8.16
C LYS A 47 -12.91 -20.87 -9.16
N GLU A 48 -12.03 -19.90 -9.39
CA GLU A 48 -12.30 -18.72 -10.20
C GLU A 48 -11.73 -18.90 -11.60
N GLU A 49 -12.56 -19.29 -12.57
CA GLU A 49 -12.08 -19.58 -13.93
C GLU A 49 -11.40 -18.38 -14.59
N PHE A 50 -11.84 -17.16 -14.27
CA PHE A 50 -11.32 -15.94 -14.91
C PHE A 50 -9.84 -15.70 -14.61
N VAL A 51 -9.28 -16.19 -13.50
CA VAL A 51 -7.84 -16.01 -13.17
C VAL A 51 -6.93 -16.95 -13.96
N ASN A 52 -7.48 -17.98 -14.61
CA ASN A 52 -6.74 -18.94 -15.45
C ASN A 52 -6.65 -18.52 -16.92
N LYS A 53 -7.24 -17.38 -17.30
CA LYS A 53 -7.13 -16.85 -18.66
C LYS A 53 -5.70 -16.38 -18.94
N SER A 54 -5.34 -16.32 -20.22
CA SER A 54 -4.07 -15.70 -20.63
C SER A 54 -4.15 -14.19 -20.50
N PHE A 55 -3.12 -13.58 -19.89
CA PHE A 55 -3.00 -12.13 -19.74
C PHE A 55 -1.74 -11.64 -20.42
N SER A 56 -1.81 -10.49 -21.11
CA SER A 56 -0.63 -9.83 -21.68
C SER A 56 0.28 -9.21 -20.62
N LYS A 57 -0.25 -8.95 -19.42
CA LYS A 57 0.48 -8.36 -18.29
C LYS A 57 -0.12 -8.84 -16.98
N VAL A 58 0.74 -9.31 -16.08
CA VAL A 58 0.39 -9.63 -14.69
C VAL A 58 1.17 -8.71 -13.77
N ASN A 59 0.46 -7.99 -12.91
CA ASN A 59 1.03 -7.13 -11.88
C ASN A 59 0.64 -7.67 -10.49
N ILE A 60 1.62 -7.79 -9.61
CA ILE A 60 1.42 -8.15 -8.20
C ILE A 60 1.73 -6.92 -7.36
N TYR A 61 0.90 -6.66 -6.35
CA TYR A 61 1.08 -5.55 -5.43
C TYR A 61 1.10 -6.11 -4.01
N TYR A 62 2.26 -6.03 -3.36
CA TYR A 62 2.40 -6.36 -1.96
C TYR A 62 1.91 -5.20 -1.11
N HIS A 63 0.97 -5.50 -0.21
CA HIS A 63 0.53 -4.60 0.84
C HIS A 63 0.90 -5.22 2.18
N HIS A 64 1.89 -4.62 2.84
CA HIS A 64 2.30 -4.97 4.19
C HIS A 64 3.12 -3.82 4.78
N PRO A 65 3.33 -3.75 6.11
CA PRO A 65 4.14 -2.69 6.73
C PRO A 65 5.65 -2.87 6.53
N ILE A 66 6.12 -3.98 5.95
CA ILE A 66 7.54 -4.28 5.80
C ILE A 66 8.14 -3.60 4.57
N PHE A 67 8.23 -2.27 4.61
CA PHE A 67 8.87 -1.46 3.59
C PHE A 67 9.53 -0.24 4.21
N THR A 68 10.33 0.46 3.39
CA THR A 68 10.89 1.78 3.71
C THR A 68 11.10 2.58 2.43
N CYS A 69 11.14 3.90 2.54
CA CYS A 69 11.45 4.79 1.42
C CYS A 69 12.83 5.42 1.64
N VAL A 70 13.73 5.22 0.67
CA VAL A 70 15.10 5.74 0.70
C VAL A 70 15.21 6.83 -0.37
N PRO A 71 15.64 8.06 -0.05
CA PRO A 71 15.90 9.07 -1.08
C PRO A 71 16.91 8.55 -2.11
N ASN A 72 16.67 8.79 -3.40
CA ASN A 72 17.49 8.21 -4.48
C ASN A 72 18.98 8.55 -4.35
N ALA A 73 19.32 9.72 -3.78
CA ALA A 73 20.70 10.13 -3.54
C ALA A 73 21.45 9.24 -2.52
N TYR A 74 20.73 8.50 -1.68
CA TYR A 74 21.28 7.61 -0.67
C TYR A 74 20.97 6.13 -0.92
N PHE A 75 20.28 5.82 -2.02
CA PHE A 75 19.90 4.45 -2.35
C PHE A 75 21.07 3.72 -3.01
N ASP A 76 21.43 2.58 -2.43
CA ASP A 76 22.37 1.61 -2.98
C ASP A 76 21.76 0.21 -2.81
N PRO A 77 21.50 -0.52 -3.92
CA PRO A 77 20.97 -1.88 -3.87
C PRO A 77 21.77 -2.83 -2.97
N SER A 78 23.10 -2.64 -2.81
CA SER A 78 23.90 -3.51 -1.93
C SER A 78 23.55 -3.35 -0.45
N ASN A 79 22.92 -2.23 -0.08
CA ASN A 79 22.53 -1.90 1.30
C ASN A 79 21.04 -2.18 1.58
N SER A 80 20.35 -2.90 0.69
CA SER A 80 18.90 -3.13 0.79
C SER A 80 18.46 -3.73 2.13
N ALA A 81 19.24 -4.66 2.69
CA ALA A 81 18.98 -5.23 4.01
C ALA A 81 19.15 -4.21 5.15
N ASP A 82 20.13 -3.31 5.03
CA ASP A 82 20.38 -2.27 6.03
C ASP A 82 19.27 -1.23 6.09
N TYR A 83 18.59 -0.98 4.98
CA TYR A 83 17.42 -0.10 4.97
C TYR A 83 16.22 -0.73 5.68
N LEU A 84 16.05 -2.06 5.61
CA LEU A 84 14.89 -2.76 6.17
C LEU A 84 15.08 -3.33 7.58
N LYS A 85 16.33 -3.50 8.06
CA LYS A 85 16.62 -4.14 9.36
C LYS A 85 15.98 -3.45 10.57
N TYR A 86 15.56 -2.19 10.43
CA TYR A 86 14.87 -1.44 11.48
C TYR A 86 13.34 -1.56 11.42
N THR A 87 12.81 -2.08 10.31
CA THR A 87 11.37 -2.32 10.12
C THR A 87 10.95 -3.70 10.62
N THR A 88 11.79 -4.71 10.39
CA THR A 88 11.54 -6.09 10.81
C THR A 88 12.83 -6.85 11.03
N GLN A 89 12.75 -7.97 11.76
CA GLN A 89 13.79 -9.00 11.69
C GLN A 89 13.74 -9.66 10.30
N LEU A 90 14.85 -9.60 9.58
CA LEU A 90 15.01 -10.23 8.26
C LEU A 90 15.43 -11.69 8.42
N LEU A 91 14.86 -12.55 7.59
CA LEU A 91 15.23 -13.96 7.44
C LEU A 91 16.19 -14.13 6.27
N GLU A 92 17.05 -15.15 6.31
CA GLU A 92 17.97 -15.46 5.20
C GLU A 92 17.24 -15.77 3.88
N THR A 93 16.00 -16.22 3.96
CA THR A 93 15.15 -16.55 2.82
C THR A 93 14.37 -15.36 2.26
N ASP A 94 14.42 -14.20 2.92
CA ASP A 94 13.67 -13.02 2.48
C ASP A 94 14.29 -12.44 1.20
N VAL A 95 13.44 -12.25 0.19
CA VAL A 95 13.85 -11.57 -1.03
C VAL A 95 13.52 -10.09 -0.87
N ILE A 96 14.56 -9.26 -0.85
CA ILE A 96 14.40 -7.80 -0.79
C ILE A 96 14.35 -7.26 -2.22
N SER A 97 13.31 -6.49 -2.50
CA SER A 97 13.10 -5.82 -3.78
C SER A 97 13.00 -4.32 -3.60
N HIS A 98 13.04 -3.60 -4.72
CA HIS A 98 12.90 -2.16 -4.73
C HIS A 98 12.11 -1.65 -5.94
N ASP A 99 11.34 -0.58 -5.70
CA ASP A 99 10.63 0.16 -6.72
C ASP A 99 11.18 1.59 -6.80
N ASN A 100 11.59 2.02 -7.99
CA ASN A 100 12.07 3.38 -8.20
C ASN A 100 10.91 4.36 -8.42
N LEU A 101 10.92 5.47 -7.69
CA LEU A 101 10.18 6.70 -7.97
C LEU A 101 11.17 7.82 -8.33
N LYS A 102 10.66 8.99 -8.73
CA LYS A 102 11.49 10.11 -9.21
C LYS A 102 12.53 10.58 -8.19
N GLU A 103 12.14 10.71 -6.92
CA GLU A 103 13.02 11.26 -5.88
C GLU A 103 13.45 10.23 -4.82
N LEU A 104 12.81 9.06 -4.81
CA LEU A 104 12.94 8.06 -3.78
C LEU A 104 12.75 6.65 -4.33
N THR A 105 13.29 5.67 -3.60
CA THR A 105 13.20 4.26 -3.90
C THR A 105 12.53 3.56 -2.74
N THR A 106 11.43 2.87 -3.00
CA THR A 106 10.78 2.01 -2.01
C THR A 106 11.55 0.70 -1.93
N VAL A 107 11.99 0.28 -0.75
CA VAL A 107 12.63 -1.02 -0.49
C VAL A 107 11.68 -1.85 0.35
N TYR A 108 11.45 -3.12 -0.01
CA TYR A 108 10.41 -3.97 0.62
C TYR A 108 10.72 -5.46 0.46
N ILE A 109 10.02 -6.31 1.22
CA ILE A 109 10.10 -7.78 1.05
C ILE A 109 9.14 -8.23 -0.06
N ALA A 110 9.64 -9.01 -1.02
CA ALA A 110 8.84 -9.71 -2.01
C ALA A 110 8.78 -11.21 -1.67
N TYR A 111 7.60 -11.81 -1.76
CA TYR A 111 7.41 -13.23 -1.45
C TYR A 111 7.74 -14.10 -2.67
N SER A 112 8.94 -14.69 -2.66
CA SER A 112 9.47 -15.51 -3.76
C SER A 112 8.58 -16.69 -4.14
N ASN A 113 7.98 -17.37 -3.15
CA ASN A 113 7.04 -18.46 -3.38
C ASN A 113 5.80 -18.01 -4.17
N LEU A 114 5.28 -16.82 -3.87
CA LEU A 114 4.14 -16.26 -4.59
C LEU A 114 4.54 -15.83 -6.00
N ASN A 115 5.68 -15.13 -6.15
CA ASN A 115 6.20 -14.74 -7.45
C ASN A 115 6.42 -15.95 -8.36
N ASN A 116 7.03 -17.02 -7.86
CA ASN A 116 7.26 -18.25 -8.61
C ASN A 116 5.94 -18.87 -9.07
N PHE A 117 4.93 -18.94 -8.20
CA PHE A 117 3.61 -19.45 -8.57
C PHE A 117 2.98 -18.65 -9.73
N PHE A 118 2.97 -17.32 -9.65
CA PHE A 118 2.42 -16.50 -10.73
C PHE A 118 3.25 -16.61 -12.02
N PHE A 119 4.57 -16.75 -11.92
CA PHE A 119 5.45 -16.94 -13.07
C PHE A 119 5.20 -18.29 -13.76
N GLU A 120 5.02 -19.37 -13.00
CA GLU A 120 4.67 -20.68 -13.56
C GLU A 120 3.30 -20.68 -14.26
N LYS A 121 2.35 -19.87 -13.78
CA LYS A 121 1.00 -19.77 -14.36
C LYS A 121 0.93 -18.87 -15.59
N HIS A 122 1.63 -17.74 -15.57
CA HIS A 122 1.42 -16.65 -16.56
C HIS A 122 2.68 -16.20 -17.29
N GLY A 123 3.86 -16.74 -16.93
CA GLY A 123 5.15 -16.26 -17.44
C GLY A 123 5.56 -14.94 -16.81
N ASP A 124 6.17 -14.06 -17.60
CA ASP A 124 6.68 -12.78 -17.12
C ASP A 124 5.63 -11.96 -16.36
N LEU A 125 6.05 -11.42 -15.22
CA LEU A 125 5.22 -10.64 -14.32
C LEU A 125 5.99 -9.43 -13.80
N ASN A 126 5.25 -8.43 -13.32
CA ASN A 126 5.80 -7.35 -12.53
C ASN A 126 5.26 -7.45 -11.11
N TYR A 127 6.07 -7.10 -10.13
CA TYR A 127 5.61 -6.97 -8.75
C TYR A 127 6.13 -5.67 -8.15
N TYR A 128 5.30 -5.04 -7.32
CA TYR A 128 5.56 -3.74 -6.71
C TYR A 128 5.07 -3.76 -5.26
N HIS A 129 5.52 -2.81 -4.45
CA HIS A 129 4.87 -2.50 -3.19
C HIS A 129 3.71 -1.51 -3.41
N LEU A 130 2.64 -1.60 -2.61
CA LEU A 130 1.49 -0.70 -2.73
C LEU A 130 1.84 0.76 -2.40
N SER A 131 2.78 0.99 -1.46
CA SER A 131 3.30 2.32 -1.13
C SER A 131 3.77 3.09 -2.37
N THR A 132 4.49 2.41 -3.27
CA THR A 132 4.97 2.96 -4.54
C THR A 132 3.82 3.50 -5.38
N GLN A 133 2.71 2.78 -5.48
CA GLN A 133 1.56 3.22 -6.28
C GLN A 133 0.85 4.42 -5.63
N ILE A 134 0.74 4.42 -4.31
CA ILE A 134 0.19 5.54 -3.54
C ILE A 134 1.03 6.80 -3.77
N LEU A 135 2.36 6.71 -3.60
CA LEU A 135 3.26 7.84 -3.81
C LEU A 135 3.26 8.33 -5.26
N LYS A 136 3.22 7.43 -6.26
CA LYS A 136 3.12 7.82 -7.69
C LYS A 136 1.87 8.64 -7.99
N LYS A 137 0.73 8.31 -7.38
CA LYS A 137 -0.51 9.09 -7.53
C LYS A 137 -0.41 10.46 -6.86
N GLU A 138 0.48 10.60 -5.90
CA GLU A 138 0.64 11.80 -5.10
C GLU A 138 1.73 12.75 -5.62
N GLU A 139 2.65 12.26 -6.44
CA GLU A 139 3.89 12.93 -6.87
C GLU A 139 3.71 14.30 -7.54
N ASN A 140 2.60 14.54 -8.24
CA ASN A 140 2.38 15.76 -9.04
C ASN A 140 1.32 16.70 -8.46
N ILE A 141 1.01 16.57 -7.18
CA ILE A 141 0.06 17.45 -6.50
C ILE A 141 0.91 18.43 -5.68
N GLU A 142 0.83 19.72 -5.99
CA GLU A 142 1.46 20.80 -5.21
C GLU A 142 0.75 20.99 -3.87
N ARG A 143 1.50 21.01 -2.77
CA ARG A 143 0.97 21.01 -1.40
C ARG A 143 2.08 21.39 -0.41
N GLN A 144 1.89 22.50 0.28
CA GLN A 144 2.82 22.97 1.32
C GLN A 144 2.84 22.03 2.54
N ASN A 145 1.84 22.13 3.42
CA ASN A 145 1.73 21.37 4.66
C ASN A 145 0.48 20.49 4.60
N HIS A 146 0.67 19.24 4.16
CA HIS A 146 -0.44 18.36 3.83
C HIS A 146 -0.13 16.92 4.25
N ALA A 147 -1.07 16.26 4.92
CA ALA A 147 -1.00 14.82 5.16
C ALA A 147 -2.13 14.06 4.46
N TYR A 148 -1.81 12.90 3.89
CA TYR A 148 -2.78 12.01 3.27
C TYR A 148 -2.91 10.74 4.08
N LEU A 149 -4.15 10.40 4.42
CA LEU A 149 -4.51 9.12 5.02
C LEU A 149 -5.17 8.27 3.94
N ASN A 150 -4.41 7.36 3.36
CA ASN A 150 -4.90 6.43 2.35
C ASN A 150 -5.41 5.17 3.06
N LEU A 151 -6.72 5.13 3.33
CA LEU A 151 -7.39 4.06 4.08
C LEU A 151 -7.55 2.80 3.23
N LEU A 152 -7.20 1.67 3.85
CA LEU A 152 -7.41 0.31 3.35
C LEU A 152 -7.98 -0.53 4.51
N PRO A 153 -8.52 -1.73 4.25
CA PRO A 153 -9.02 -2.58 5.33
C PRO A 153 -7.94 -2.87 6.39
N ASN A 154 -8.19 -2.42 7.62
CA ASN A 154 -7.35 -2.60 8.83
C ASN A 154 -5.96 -1.92 8.79
N HIS A 155 -5.65 -1.16 7.75
CA HIS A 155 -4.38 -0.43 7.61
C HIS A 155 -4.58 0.88 6.86
N PHE A 156 -3.78 1.89 7.15
CA PHE A 156 -3.70 3.07 6.30
C PHE A 156 -2.26 3.41 5.98
N TYR A 157 -2.05 4.07 4.86
CA TYR A 157 -0.78 4.72 4.57
C TYR A 157 -0.91 6.20 4.92
N LEU A 158 0.02 6.68 5.73
CA LEU A 158 0.20 8.09 6.02
C LEU A 158 1.33 8.62 5.15
N SER A 159 1.05 9.65 4.36
CA SER A 159 2.08 10.47 3.71
C SER A 159 2.02 11.89 4.28
N VAL A 160 3.14 12.43 4.77
CA VAL A 160 3.22 13.82 5.26
C VAL A 160 4.14 14.61 4.34
N TYR A 161 3.63 15.73 3.84
CA TYR A 161 4.33 16.67 2.98
C TYR A 161 4.50 18.00 3.73
N LYS A 162 5.72 18.52 3.68
CA LYS A 162 6.11 19.81 4.26
C LYS A 162 6.99 20.55 3.26
N ASP A 163 6.62 21.78 2.93
CA ASP A 163 7.29 22.60 1.92
C ASP A 163 7.47 21.84 0.58
N ASP A 164 6.39 21.21 0.10
CA ASP A 164 6.33 20.37 -1.11
C ASP A 164 7.25 19.13 -1.11
N LYS A 165 7.79 18.75 0.06
CA LYS A 165 8.65 17.57 0.21
C LYS A 165 7.98 16.50 1.05
N LEU A 166 8.08 15.26 0.62
CA LEU A 166 7.69 14.10 1.42
C LEU A 166 8.65 13.97 2.63
N VAL A 167 8.14 14.21 3.83
CA VAL A 167 8.92 14.08 5.08
C VAL A 167 8.62 12.78 5.82
N ALA A 168 7.48 12.16 5.55
CA ALA A 168 7.10 10.88 6.11
C ALA A 168 6.24 10.07 5.14
N HIS A 169 6.52 8.78 5.03
CA HIS A 169 5.60 7.83 4.41
C HIS A 169 5.71 6.49 5.11
N ASN A 170 4.62 6.03 5.72
CA ASN A 170 4.58 4.74 6.40
C ASN A 170 3.16 4.15 6.40
N SER A 171 3.05 2.85 6.71
CA SER A 171 1.76 2.19 6.92
C SER A 171 1.58 1.85 8.40
N TYR A 172 0.36 2.08 8.89
CA TYR A 172 -0.03 1.80 10.26
C TYR A 172 -1.26 0.88 10.28
N PRO A 173 -1.28 -0.14 11.15
CA PRO A 173 -2.49 -0.88 11.43
C PRO A 173 -3.47 0.01 12.20
N TYR A 174 -4.77 -0.20 11.98
CA TYR A 174 -5.80 0.43 12.81
C TYR A 174 -7.01 -0.50 12.93
N GLU A 175 -7.50 -0.66 14.16
CA GLU A 175 -8.72 -1.43 14.45
C GLU A 175 -9.84 -0.52 14.98
N SER A 176 -9.45 0.66 15.47
CA SER A 176 -10.34 1.66 16.02
C SER A 176 -10.09 3.05 15.42
N LYS A 177 -11.03 3.96 15.67
CA LYS A 177 -10.89 5.37 15.31
C LYS A 177 -9.84 6.08 16.15
N GLU A 178 -9.65 5.62 17.39
CA GLU A 178 -8.60 6.10 18.29
C GLU A 178 -7.21 5.76 17.76
N ASP A 179 -7.00 4.58 17.15
CA ASP A 179 -5.73 4.21 16.53
C ASP A 179 -5.40 5.14 15.35
N LEU A 180 -6.37 5.37 14.46
CA LEU A 180 -6.23 6.26 13.31
C LEU A 180 -5.86 7.68 13.77
N LEU A 181 -6.57 8.22 14.77
CA LEU A 181 -6.26 9.52 15.36
C LEU A 181 -4.86 9.54 15.96
N TYR A 182 -4.53 8.55 16.79
CA TYR A 182 -3.26 8.46 17.49
C TYR A 182 -2.07 8.51 16.52
N TYR A 183 -2.03 7.60 15.55
CA TYR A 183 -0.92 7.53 14.60
C TYR A 183 -0.84 8.78 13.72
N THR A 184 -1.98 9.37 13.35
CA THR A 184 -2.01 10.61 12.57
C THR A 184 -1.41 11.77 13.35
N VAL A 185 -1.95 12.06 14.54
CA VAL A 185 -1.49 13.20 15.37
C VAL A 185 -0.05 13.00 15.82
N PHE A 186 0.32 11.78 16.24
CA PHE A 186 1.69 11.45 16.63
C PHE A 186 2.68 11.73 15.49
N SER A 187 2.35 11.30 14.27
CA SER A 187 3.22 11.51 13.12
C SER A 187 3.32 12.99 12.76
N LEU A 188 2.20 13.73 12.75
CA LEU A 188 2.24 15.18 12.52
C LEU A 188 3.16 15.88 13.54
N GLN A 189 3.05 15.54 14.82
CA GLN A 189 3.92 16.07 15.87
C GLN A 189 5.39 15.70 15.66
N GLN A 190 5.68 14.44 15.32
CA GLN A 190 7.04 13.95 15.07
C GLN A 190 7.74 14.75 13.95
N PHE A 191 7.00 15.13 12.91
CA PHE A 191 7.53 15.90 11.78
C PHE A 191 7.32 17.42 11.91
N ASN A 192 7.00 17.90 13.12
CA ASN A 192 6.78 19.32 13.43
C ASN A 192 5.76 19.96 12.48
N CYS A 193 4.63 19.28 12.26
CA CYS A 193 3.47 19.76 11.54
C CYS A 193 2.39 20.15 12.54
N ASP A 194 1.87 21.37 12.42
CA ASP A 194 0.86 21.92 13.33
C ASP A 194 -0.54 21.44 12.90
N VAL A 195 -1.27 20.81 13.81
CA VAL A 195 -2.64 20.31 13.59
C VAL A 195 -3.65 21.43 13.32
N GLU A 196 -3.30 22.68 13.66
CA GLU A 196 -4.13 23.86 13.37
C GLU A 196 -3.97 24.38 11.94
N THR A 197 -2.90 24.02 11.24
CA THR A 197 -2.58 24.56 9.91
C THR A 197 -2.41 23.49 8.84
N THR A 198 -2.06 22.26 9.22
CA THR A 198 -1.84 21.15 8.30
C THR A 198 -3.19 20.64 7.79
N VAL A 199 -3.32 20.56 6.46
CA VAL A 199 -4.50 19.93 5.84
C VAL A 199 -4.32 18.42 5.86
N VAL A 200 -5.33 17.69 6.33
CA VAL A 200 -5.35 16.23 6.34
C VAL A 200 -6.45 15.74 5.40
N THR A 201 -6.08 15.14 4.26
CA THR A 201 -7.06 14.52 3.36
C THR A 201 -7.13 13.02 3.62
N VAL A 202 -8.31 12.56 4.01
CA VAL A 202 -8.63 11.14 4.15
C VAL A 202 -9.13 10.62 2.81
N LYS A 203 -8.47 9.59 2.27
CA LYS A 203 -8.76 8.94 0.99
C LYS A 203 -9.15 7.49 1.24
N GLY A 204 -10.14 6.97 0.51
CA GLY A 204 -10.52 5.57 0.59
C GLY A 204 -11.76 5.24 -0.21
N GLU A 205 -12.11 3.95 -0.29
CA GLU A 205 -13.34 3.51 -0.97
C GLU A 205 -14.60 3.92 -0.22
N LYS A 206 -14.54 3.80 1.11
CA LYS A 206 -15.57 4.23 2.04
C LYS A 206 -14.90 4.73 3.30
N ILE A 207 -15.19 5.96 3.69
CA ILE A 207 -14.67 6.60 4.90
C ILE A 207 -15.80 6.60 5.92
N ASP A 208 -15.58 5.90 7.05
CA ASP A 208 -16.53 5.91 8.16
C ASP A 208 -16.66 7.34 8.72
N GLU A 209 -17.90 7.80 8.91
CA GLU A 209 -18.17 9.10 9.51
C GLU A 209 -17.53 9.23 10.90
N GLU A 210 -17.51 8.16 11.70
CA GLU A 210 -16.88 8.19 13.02
C GLU A 210 -15.35 8.35 12.94
N LEU A 211 -14.71 7.78 11.91
CA LEU A 211 -13.27 7.96 11.66
C LEU A 211 -12.96 9.41 11.26
N PHE A 212 -13.83 10.01 10.46
CA PHE A 212 -13.67 11.40 10.08
C PHE A 212 -13.92 12.36 11.24
N ASP A 213 -15.01 12.16 11.98
CA ASP A 213 -15.40 13.01 13.09
C ASP A 213 -14.35 13.02 14.20
N VAL A 214 -13.73 11.87 14.48
CA VAL A 214 -12.65 11.82 15.47
C VAL A 214 -11.43 12.62 15.02
N LEU A 215 -11.06 12.60 13.73
CA LEU A 215 -9.95 13.41 13.22
C LEU A 215 -10.29 14.90 13.27
N TYR A 216 -11.49 15.28 12.82
CA TYR A 216 -11.95 16.66 12.77
C TYR A 216 -12.01 17.33 14.14
N LYS A 217 -12.18 16.55 15.21
CA LYS A 217 -12.16 17.05 16.59
C LYS A 217 -10.77 17.55 17.04
N TYR A 218 -9.69 17.03 16.45
CA TYR A 218 -8.31 17.30 16.89
C TYR A 218 -7.44 17.98 15.82
N ILE A 219 -7.87 17.94 14.56
CA ILE A 219 -7.17 18.54 13.41
C ILE A 219 -8.12 19.57 12.79
N ARG A 220 -7.63 20.79 12.65
CA ARG A 220 -8.46 21.94 12.22
C ARG A 220 -8.97 21.82 10.78
N HIS A 221 -8.16 21.20 9.91
CA HIS A 221 -8.43 21.09 8.49
C HIS A 221 -8.40 19.61 8.05
N VAL A 222 -9.57 18.99 8.00
CA VAL A 222 -9.71 17.60 7.51
C VAL A 222 -10.65 17.57 6.31
N GLU A 223 -10.21 16.92 5.24
CA GLU A 223 -10.94 16.76 3.98
C GLU A 223 -11.23 15.29 3.71
N LYS A 224 -12.39 15.00 3.08
CA LYS A 224 -12.71 13.66 2.58
C LYS A 224 -12.50 13.58 1.07
N ASN A 225 -11.94 12.47 0.64
CA ASN A 225 -11.86 12.07 -0.75
C ASN A 225 -12.28 10.59 -0.85
N GLU A 226 -13.59 10.37 -0.81
CA GLU A 226 -14.18 9.04 -1.04
C GLU A 226 -14.26 8.77 -2.54
N ASN A 227 -13.74 7.61 -2.94
CA ASN A 227 -13.86 7.11 -4.29
C ASN A 227 -14.06 5.60 -4.25
N ILE A 228 -15.24 5.11 -4.62
CA ILE A 228 -15.57 3.68 -4.62
C ILE A 228 -14.65 2.83 -5.53
N ASN A 229 -13.88 3.46 -6.41
CA ASN A 229 -12.89 2.80 -7.26
C ASN A 229 -11.45 3.08 -6.80
N TYR A 230 -11.24 3.62 -5.60
CA TYR A 230 -9.93 4.03 -5.10
C TYR A 230 -8.88 2.91 -5.21
N LEU A 231 -9.19 1.69 -4.76
CA LEU A 231 -8.24 0.58 -4.87
C LEU A 231 -7.96 0.23 -6.33
N LYS A 232 -8.99 0.24 -7.19
CA LYS A 232 -8.84 -0.05 -8.62
C LYS A 232 -7.97 0.99 -9.30
N GLU A 233 -8.11 2.27 -8.96
CA GLU A 233 -7.29 3.34 -9.53
C GLU A 233 -5.81 3.23 -9.12
N LEU A 234 -5.53 2.65 -7.96
CA LEU A 234 -4.16 2.40 -7.51
C LEU A 234 -3.47 1.29 -8.30
N ILE A 235 -4.19 0.22 -8.66
CA ILE A 235 -3.55 -1.01 -9.14
C ILE A 235 -3.99 -1.50 -10.54
N CYS A 236 -5.07 -0.95 -11.09
CA CYS A 236 -5.58 -1.26 -12.43
C CYS A 236 -5.29 -0.08 -13.38
N ALA A 237 -4.03 0.00 -13.84
CA ALA A 237 -3.54 0.97 -14.81
C ALA A 237 -2.81 0.26 -15.96
#